data_AF-A0A8S2NNV6-F1
#
_entry.id   AF-A0A8S2NNV6-F1
#
_cell.length_a   1.000
_cell.length_b   1.000
_cell.length_c   1.000
_cell.angle_alpha   90.00
_cell.angle_beta   90.00
_cell.angle_gamma   90.00
#
_symmetry.space_group_name_H-M   'P 1'
#
loop_
_entity.id
_entity.type
_entity.pdbx_description
1 polymer ?
#
loop_
_entity_poly.entity_id
_entity_poly.type
_entity_poly.pdbx_seq_one_letter_code
_entity_poly.pdbx_strand_id
1 'polypeptide(L)'
;MSSPTTLLYILFYHCVTFIIRIDAHPIRQETVEQMVGGLISLEALQWSQKSQIELPVCELCHMAVPLARLLIEIDICLGAIHEYKHVVVEVLTKAHLTDQQLCAITFGCEKQSDFPVFSWNVTFPDKPKPPPQPPQPPAPESPKLNVLHLSDIHVDFGYKPGSIVDCSAPLCCRGGQPASGNRSAGFWGDYGHCDLPQWTAKAILKHIADIEKIDFVYYTGDLPPHDVWNQSREDQIYSINTINQWLVDLFPNKIFYSTVGNHEAAPCNLYPTPSIRSDNISWLYEVLADSWIKLGLPNDTRDSILRGAFYTTIIRSGFRLISLIT
;
A
#
# COMPACT_ATOMS: atom_id res chain seq x y z
N MET A 1 -30.27 -2.32 1.03
CA MET A 1 -29.79 -1.65 2.25
C MET A 1 -29.28 -2.74 3.17
N SER A 2 -27.96 -2.91 3.23
CA SER A 2 -27.30 -3.90 4.08
C SER A 2 -27.54 -3.55 5.54
N SER A 3 -27.80 -4.56 6.39
CA SER A 3 -28.04 -4.37 7.82
C SER A 3 -26.77 -3.83 8.51
N PRO A 4 -26.88 -2.99 9.57
CA PRO A 4 -25.74 -2.55 10.38
C PRO A 4 -24.90 -3.71 10.94
N THR A 5 -25.52 -4.87 11.15
CA THR A 5 -24.83 -6.10 11.58
C THR A 5 -23.98 -6.68 10.45
N THR A 6 -24.51 -6.72 9.21
CA THR A 6 -23.75 -7.11 8.00
C THR A 6 -22.52 -6.23 7.79
N LEU A 7 -22.64 -4.93 8.11
CA LEU A 7 -21.53 -3.98 8.04
C LEU A 7 -20.43 -4.29 9.06
N LEU A 8 -20.80 -4.65 10.30
CA LEU A 8 -19.87 -5.04 11.36
C LEU A 8 -19.19 -6.39 11.05
N TYR A 9 -19.92 -7.34 10.47
CA TYR A 9 -19.40 -8.63 9.99
C TYR A 9 -18.40 -8.46 8.84
N ILE A 10 -18.71 -7.59 7.89
CA ILE A 10 -17.80 -7.26 6.78
C ILE A 10 -16.55 -6.53 7.31
N LEU A 11 -16.67 -5.65 8.31
CA LEU A 11 -15.52 -4.97 8.93
C LEU A 11 -14.62 -5.93 9.72
N PHE A 12 -15.20 -6.88 10.46
CA PHE A 12 -14.44 -7.90 11.20
C PHE A 12 -13.80 -8.92 10.25
N TYR A 13 -14.51 -9.33 9.21
CA TYR A 13 -14.00 -10.23 8.18
C TYR A 13 -12.95 -9.55 7.28
N HIS A 14 -13.11 -8.25 6.98
CA HIS A 14 -12.08 -7.44 6.38
C HIS A 14 -10.89 -7.30 7.30
N CYS A 15 -11.05 -7.12 8.61
CA CYS A 15 -9.91 -7.13 9.52
C CYS A 15 -9.08 -8.42 9.39
N VAL A 16 -9.75 -9.58 9.30
CA VAL A 16 -9.10 -10.88 9.09
C VAL A 16 -8.48 -11.01 7.69
N THR A 17 -9.16 -10.59 6.62
CA THR A 17 -8.68 -10.76 5.22
C THR A 17 -7.74 -9.66 4.74
N PHE A 18 -7.84 -8.46 5.30
CA PHE A 18 -6.97 -7.31 5.07
C PHE A 18 -5.57 -7.60 5.60
N ILE A 19 -5.47 -8.25 6.75
CA ILE A 19 -4.20 -8.72 7.29
C ILE A 19 -3.64 -9.88 6.45
N ILE A 20 -4.49 -10.77 5.93
CA ILE A 20 -4.04 -11.89 5.11
C ILE A 20 -3.58 -11.47 3.71
N ARG A 21 -4.02 -10.31 3.16
CA ARG A 21 -3.54 -9.83 1.85
C ARG A 21 -2.21 -9.07 1.90
N ILE A 22 -1.76 -8.64 3.08
CA ILE A 22 -0.42 -8.02 3.25
C ILE A 22 0.66 -9.09 3.12
N ASP A 23 0.39 -10.34 3.54
CA ASP A 23 1.24 -11.49 3.23
C ASP A 23 0.80 -12.08 1.88
N ALA A 24 1.68 -12.10 0.89
CA ALA A 24 1.41 -12.55 -0.48
C ALA A 24 1.16 -14.08 -0.61
N HIS A 25 0.24 -14.66 0.15
CA HIS A 25 -0.08 -16.09 0.12
C HIS A 25 -1.56 -16.37 -0.23
N PRO A 26 -1.84 -17.22 -1.24
CA PRO A 26 -3.20 -17.54 -1.64
C PRO A 26 -3.90 -18.43 -0.59
N ILE A 27 -5.04 -17.97 -0.07
CA ILE A 27 -5.95 -18.75 0.77
C ILE A 27 -6.68 -19.80 -0.11
N ARG A 28 -6.89 -21.00 0.43
CA ARG A 28 -7.71 -22.04 -0.25
C ARG A 28 -9.20 -21.65 -0.23
N GLN A 29 -9.85 -21.83 -1.37
CA GLN A 29 -11.27 -21.54 -1.60
C GLN A 29 -12.20 -22.14 -0.52
N GLU A 30 -11.93 -23.35 -0.05
CA GLU A 30 -12.72 -24.03 1.01
C GLU A 30 -12.75 -23.26 2.35
N THR A 31 -11.66 -22.56 2.71
CA THR A 31 -11.60 -21.76 3.95
C THR A 31 -12.47 -20.52 3.85
N VAL A 32 -12.53 -19.90 2.66
CA VAL A 32 -13.39 -18.75 2.36
C VAL A 32 -14.86 -19.19 2.38
N GLU A 33 -15.18 -20.32 1.75
CA GLU A 33 -16.55 -20.86 1.73
C GLU A 33 -17.06 -21.25 3.13
N GLN A 34 -16.21 -21.81 3.98
CA GLN A 34 -16.55 -22.13 5.38
C GLN A 34 -16.74 -20.88 6.25
N MET A 35 -15.93 -19.84 6.05
CA MET A 35 -16.09 -18.56 6.73
C MET A 35 -17.38 -17.85 6.32
N VAL A 36 -17.70 -17.83 5.02
CA VAL A 36 -18.95 -17.30 4.48
C VAL A 36 -20.16 -18.10 4.98
N GLY A 37 -20.07 -19.44 5.00
CA GLY A 37 -21.14 -20.32 5.50
C GLY A 37 -21.41 -20.18 7.01
N GLY A 38 -20.37 -19.95 7.82
CA GLY A 38 -20.50 -19.66 9.25
C GLY A 38 -21.17 -18.30 9.53
N LEU A 39 -20.91 -17.30 8.69
CA LEU A 39 -21.50 -15.96 8.76
C LEU A 39 -23.01 -15.96 8.45
N ILE A 40 -23.43 -16.74 7.45
CA ILE A 40 -24.86 -16.90 7.09
C ILE A 40 -25.66 -17.55 8.23
N SER A 41 -25.03 -18.43 9.00
CA SER A 41 -25.67 -19.13 10.13
C SER A 41 -25.94 -18.23 11.34
N LEU A 42 -25.21 -17.10 11.47
CA LEU A 42 -25.36 -16.13 12.56
C LEU A 42 -26.47 -15.09 12.30
N GLU A 43 -26.83 -14.82 11.04
CA GLU A 43 -28.01 -14.00 10.69
C GLU A 43 -29.32 -14.61 11.22
N ALA A 44 -29.37 -15.93 11.40
CA ALA A 44 -30.55 -16.63 11.90
C ALA A 44 -30.80 -16.43 13.41
N LEU A 45 -29.84 -15.90 14.19
CA LEU A 45 -29.90 -15.99 15.65
C LEU A 45 -30.20 -14.71 16.43
N GLN A 46 -29.99 -13.48 15.93
CA GLN A 46 -30.22 -12.29 16.77
C GLN A 46 -30.64 -11.03 16.00
N TRP A 47 -31.95 -10.84 15.85
CA TRP A 47 -32.58 -9.52 15.63
C TRP A 47 -33.74 -9.33 16.61
N SER A 48 -33.42 -9.34 17.90
CA SER A 48 -34.36 -8.98 18.97
C SER A 48 -33.68 -8.17 20.07
N GLN A 49 -33.29 -6.93 19.77
CA GLN A 49 -33.45 -5.76 20.66
C GLN A 49 -32.62 -4.57 20.12
N LYS A 50 -33.32 -3.47 19.81
CA LYS A 50 -32.73 -2.16 19.51
C LYS A 50 -32.42 -1.43 20.81
N SER A 51 -31.20 -0.89 20.91
CA SER A 51 -30.82 0.41 21.49
C SER A 51 -29.44 0.33 22.15
N GLN A 52 -28.65 1.40 22.00
CA GLN A 52 -27.25 1.59 22.46
C GLN A 52 -26.17 1.14 21.45
N ILE A 53 -25.69 2.10 20.67
CA ILE A 53 -24.48 1.99 19.84
C ILE A 53 -23.31 2.45 20.72
N GLU A 54 -23.01 1.66 21.74
CA GLU A 54 -21.70 1.56 22.40
C GLU A 54 -21.63 0.11 22.88
N LEU A 55 -20.71 -0.68 22.29
CA LEU A 55 -20.43 -2.11 22.57
C LEU A 55 -21.49 -3.13 22.11
N PRO A 56 -21.22 -3.80 20.97
CA PRO A 56 -20.98 -5.24 21.02
C PRO A 56 -19.82 -5.71 20.11
N VAL A 57 -18.83 -4.84 19.85
CA VAL A 57 -17.59 -5.22 19.14
C VAL A 57 -16.75 -6.22 19.96
N CYS A 58 -16.82 -6.15 21.30
CA CYS A 58 -16.06 -7.03 22.19
C CYS A 58 -16.63 -8.47 22.29
N GLU A 59 -17.96 -8.65 22.29
CA GLU A 59 -18.55 -10.01 22.44
C GLU A 59 -18.42 -10.87 21.18
N LEU A 60 -18.39 -10.24 19.99
CA LEU A 60 -18.05 -10.91 18.72
C LEU A 60 -16.58 -11.38 18.68
N CYS A 61 -15.66 -10.59 19.27
CA CYS A 61 -14.28 -11.03 19.50
C CYS A 61 -14.21 -12.23 20.45
N HIS A 62 -15.06 -12.31 21.47
CA HIS A 62 -15.06 -13.40 22.47
C HIS A 62 -15.62 -14.73 21.96
N MET A 63 -16.54 -14.72 20.99
CA MET A 63 -17.12 -15.94 20.40
C MET A 63 -16.28 -16.54 19.27
N ALA A 64 -15.41 -15.73 18.66
CA ALA A 64 -14.38 -16.19 17.71
C ALA A 64 -13.18 -16.87 18.39
N VAL A 65 -13.07 -16.80 19.72
CA VAL A 65 -11.92 -17.27 20.53
C VAL A 65 -11.51 -18.73 20.33
N PRO A 66 -12.40 -19.71 20.03
CA PRO A 66 -11.94 -21.08 19.81
C PRO A 66 -11.22 -21.26 18.46
N LEU A 67 -11.57 -20.47 17.44
CA LEU A 67 -10.90 -20.44 16.13
C LEU A 67 -9.73 -19.43 16.08
N ALA A 68 -9.80 -18.37 16.89
CA ALA A 68 -8.75 -17.37 17.09
C ALA A 68 -7.62 -17.83 18.04
N ARG A 69 -7.59 -19.11 18.45
CA ARG A 69 -6.36 -19.71 19.01
C ARG A 69 -5.24 -19.85 17.97
N LEU A 70 -5.54 -19.53 16.71
CA LEU A 70 -4.60 -19.25 15.64
C LEU A 70 -4.85 -17.80 15.16
N LEU A 71 -3.78 -17.01 15.04
CA LEU A 71 -3.66 -15.86 14.11
C LEU A 71 -4.04 -14.47 14.68
N ILE A 72 -2.99 -13.67 14.97
CA ILE A 72 -2.93 -12.19 15.12
C ILE A 72 -3.34 -11.59 16.50
N GLU A 73 -2.57 -10.59 16.96
CA GLU A 73 -2.78 -9.86 18.22
C GLU A 73 -4.02 -8.93 18.16
N ILE A 74 -4.80 -8.87 19.25
CA ILE A 74 -6.06 -8.09 19.32
C ILE A 74 -5.87 -6.61 18.97
N ASP A 75 -4.72 -6.03 19.33
CA ASP A 75 -4.41 -4.62 19.08
C ASP A 75 -4.25 -4.32 17.59
N ILE A 76 -3.71 -5.26 16.81
CA ILE A 76 -3.58 -5.15 15.35
C ILE A 76 -4.98 -5.13 14.73
N CYS A 77 -5.88 -5.99 15.21
CA CYS A 77 -7.24 -6.02 14.71
C CYS A 77 -7.98 -4.71 15.01
N LEU A 78 -7.83 -4.19 16.22
CA LEU A 78 -8.44 -2.92 16.62
C LEU A 78 -7.87 -1.75 15.79
N GLY A 79 -6.56 -1.72 15.56
CA GLY A 79 -5.88 -0.75 14.71
C GLY A 79 -6.39 -0.78 13.27
N ALA A 80 -6.43 -1.96 12.65
CA ALA A 80 -6.94 -2.12 11.29
C ALA A 80 -8.42 -1.69 11.16
N ILE A 81 -9.27 -2.02 12.14
CA ILE A 81 -10.66 -1.53 12.15
C ILE A 81 -10.70 0.00 12.31
N HIS A 82 -9.85 0.57 13.17
CA HIS A 82 -9.76 2.02 13.34
C HIS A 82 -9.45 2.71 12.01
N GLU A 83 -8.41 2.24 11.32
CA GLU A 83 -7.94 2.78 10.05
C GLU A 83 -8.98 2.60 8.93
N TYR A 84 -9.50 1.39 8.71
CA TYR A 84 -10.25 1.10 7.49
C TYR A 84 -11.78 1.26 7.59
N LYS A 85 -12.35 1.36 8.80
CA LYS A 85 -13.83 1.30 8.96
C LYS A 85 -14.58 2.31 8.12
N HIS A 86 -14.10 3.55 8.07
CA HIS A 86 -14.81 4.64 7.42
C HIS A 86 -14.81 4.45 5.90
N VAL A 87 -13.68 4.02 5.35
CA VAL A 87 -13.49 3.71 3.93
C VAL A 87 -14.39 2.57 3.49
N VAL A 88 -14.37 1.45 4.22
CA VAL A 88 -15.15 0.26 3.88
C VAL A 88 -16.64 0.58 3.89
N VAL A 89 -17.12 1.30 4.91
CA VAL A 89 -18.53 1.72 4.98
C VAL A 89 -18.89 2.62 3.80
N GLU A 90 -18.01 3.54 3.43
CA GLU A 90 -18.25 4.42 2.29
C GLU A 90 -18.33 3.64 0.95
N VAL A 91 -17.36 2.75 0.70
CA VAL A 91 -17.33 1.96 -0.54
C VAL A 91 -18.58 1.08 -0.64
N LEU A 92 -18.96 0.38 0.44
CA LEU A 92 -20.14 -0.48 0.43
C LEU A 92 -21.44 0.30 0.24
N THR A 93 -21.53 1.53 0.74
CA THR A 93 -22.72 2.36 0.60
C THR A 93 -22.84 2.99 -0.79
N LYS A 94 -21.72 3.36 -1.42
CA LYS A 94 -21.70 4.09 -2.70
C LYS A 94 -21.50 3.21 -3.94
N ALA A 95 -20.79 2.08 -3.84
CA ALA A 95 -20.42 1.28 -5.00
C ALA A 95 -21.59 0.45 -5.58
N HIS A 96 -22.67 0.26 -4.82
CA HIS A 96 -23.86 -0.49 -5.24
C HIS A 96 -23.55 -1.87 -5.87
N LEU A 97 -22.56 -2.57 -5.33
CA LEU A 97 -22.16 -3.90 -5.78
C LEU A 97 -23.08 -4.98 -5.21
N THR A 98 -23.29 -6.06 -5.96
CA THR A 98 -23.89 -7.29 -5.44
C THR A 98 -22.88 -8.05 -4.56
N ASP A 99 -23.36 -8.98 -3.74
CA ASP A 99 -22.49 -9.79 -2.87
C ASP A 99 -21.46 -10.60 -3.69
N GLN A 100 -21.85 -11.11 -4.87
CA GLN A 100 -20.95 -11.81 -5.79
C GLN A 100 -19.86 -10.89 -6.36
N GLN A 101 -20.24 -9.67 -6.77
CA GLN A 101 -19.30 -8.66 -7.26
C GLN A 101 -18.32 -8.23 -6.16
N LEU A 102 -18.80 -8.06 -4.93
CA LEU A 102 -17.99 -7.75 -3.77
C LEU A 102 -17.03 -8.91 -3.44
N CYS A 103 -17.48 -10.17 -3.54
CA CYS A 103 -16.64 -11.35 -3.34
C CYS A 103 -15.54 -11.44 -4.42
N ALA A 104 -15.89 -11.18 -5.68
CA ALA A 104 -14.97 -11.21 -6.81
C ALA A 104 -13.86 -10.17 -6.68
N ILE A 105 -14.20 -8.94 -6.30
CA ILE A 105 -13.20 -7.86 -6.18
C ILE A 105 -12.35 -8.00 -4.90
N THR A 106 -12.95 -8.46 -3.81
CA THR A 106 -12.29 -8.47 -2.49
C THR A 106 -11.54 -9.78 -2.20
N PHE A 107 -12.06 -10.92 -2.65
CA PHE A 107 -11.57 -12.24 -2.26
C PHE A 107 -11.21 -13.12 -3.45
N GLY A 108 -11.59 -12.72 -4.66
CA GLY A 108 -11.35 -13.54 -5.86
C GLY A 108 -12.14 -14.86 -5.87
N CYS A 109 -13.27 -14.91 -5.15
CA CYS A 109 -14.17 -16.08 -5.12
C CYS A 109 -14.68 -16.44 -6.53
N GLU A 110 -14.85 -15.41 -7.35
CA GLU A 110 -15.32 -15.47 -8.71
C GLU A 110 -14.39 -14.64 -9.60
N LYS A 111 -14.35 -14.92 -10.90
CA LYS A 111 -13.51 -14.14 -11.81
C LYS A 111 -14.16 -12.79 -12.05
N GLN A 112 -13.41 -11.71 -11.83
CA GLN A 112 -13.91 -10.36 -12.10
C GLN A 112 -14.36 -10.16 -13.56
N SER A 113 -13.76 -10.90 -14.51
CA SER A 113 -14.14 -10.92 -15.93
C SER A 113 -15.58 -11.35 -16.19
N ASP A 114 -16.20 -12.06 -15.24
CA ASP A 114 -17.56 -12.58 -15.41
C ASP A 114 -18.62 -11.50 -15.11
N PHE A 115 -18.21 -10.34 -14.59
CA PHE A 115 -19.09 -9.22 -14.26
C PHE A 115 -18.90 -8.03 -15.22
N PRO A 116 -19.89 -7.71 -16.07
CA PRO A 116 -19.80 -6.59 -17.01
C PRO A 116 -19.54 -5.23 -16.36
N VAL A 117 -19.92 -5.04 -15.09
CA VAL A 117 -19.69 -3.78 -14.34
C VAL A 117 -18.21 -3.44 -14.17
N PHE A 118 -17.32 -4.43 -14.24
CA PHE A 118 -15.87 -4.23 -14.16
C PHE A 118 -15.18 -4.09 -15.52
N SER A 119 -15.94 -4.19 -16.62
CA SER A 119 -15.40 -4.11 -17.98
C SER A 119 -15.46 -2.69 -18.53
N TRP A 120 -14.35 -2.19 -19.07
CA TRP A 120 -14.23 -0.86 -19.65
C TRP A 120 -13.20 -0.87 -20.80
N ASN A 121 -13.30 0.10 -21.71
CA ASN A 121 -12.42 0.22 -22.87
C ASN A 121 -11.86 1.65 -23.00
N VAL A 122 -10.68 1.78 -23.62
CA VAL A 122 -10.09 3.06 -24.02
C VAL A 122 -10.13 3.18 -25.53
N THR A 123 -10.68 4.29 -26.02
CA THR A 123 -10.66 4.60 -27.45
C THR A 123 -9.29 5.14 -27.83
N PHE A 124 -8.58 4.44 -28.72
CA PHE A 124 -7.32 4.93 -29.30
C PHE A 124 -7.59 5.96 -30.41
N PRO A 125 -6.65 6.88 -30.68
CA PRO A 125 -6.78 7.81 -31.81
C PRO A 125 -6.87 7.09 -33.16
N ASP A 126 -7.57 7.68 -34.13
CA ASP A 126 -7.77 7.13 -35.49
C ASP A 126 -6.48 7.03 -36.35
N LYS A 127 -5.32 7.34 -35.76
CA LYS A 127 -4.03 7.29 -36.46
C LYS A 127 -3.64 5.82 -36.69
N PRO A 128 -3.39 5.39 -37.94
CA PRO A 128 -2.97 4.02 -38.22
C PRO A 128 -1.73 3.64 -37.41
N LYS A 129 -1.75 2.45 -36.79
CA LYS A 129 -0.59 1.90 -36.08
C LYS A 129 0.54 1.70 -37.09
N PRO A 130 1.74 2.29 -36.86
CA PRO A 130 2.87 2.09 -37.75
C PRO A 130 3.30 0.61 -37.76
N PRO A 131 3.92 0.12 -38.85
CA PRO A 131 4.46 -1.23 -38.89
C PRO A 131 5.46 -1.42 -37.74
N PRO A 132 5.45 -2.57 -37.04
CA PRO A 132 6.38 -2.83 -35.95
C PRO A 132 7.84 -2.74 -36.43
N GLN A 133 8.64 -1.91 -35.75
CA GLN A 133 10.08 -1.79 -36.00
C GLN A 133 10.84 -2.17 -34.73
N PRO A 134 11.54 -3.31 -34.71
CA PRO A 134 12.36 -3.69 -33.56
C PRO A 134 13.49 -2.69 -33.31
N PRO A 135 13.80 -2.35 -32.04
CA PRO A 135 14.97 -1.56 -31.71
C PRO A 135 16.24 -2.22 -32.25
N GLN A 136 17.10 -1.43 -32.91
CA GLN A 136 18.41 -1.90 -33.36
C GLN A 136 19.42 -1.77 -32.23
N PRO A 137 20.38 -2.70 -32.09
CA PRO A 137 21.48 -2.55 -31.15
C PRO A 137 22.23 -1.23 -31.39
N PRO A 138 22.62 -0.51 -30.33
CA PRO A 138 23.41 0.70 -30.49
C PRO A 138 24.79 0.38 -31.07
N ALA A 139 25.38 1.34 -31.79
CA ALA A 139 26.77 1.22 -32.24
C ALA A 139 27.72 1.08 -31.02
N PRO A 140 28.88 0.40 -31.15
CA PRO A 140 29.75 0.08 -30.01
C PRO A 140 30.11 1.26 -29.09
N GLU A 141 30.35 2.44 -29.67
CA GLU A 141 30.77 3.66 -28.95
C GLU A 141 29.61 4.61 -28.62
N SER A 142 28.37 4.12 -28.65
CA SER A 142 27.20 4.97 -28.36
C SER A 142 27.20 5.43 -26.89
N PRO A 143 26.86 6.71 -26.62
CA PRO A 143 26.73 7.20 -25.25
C PRO A 143 25.71 6.39 -24.45
N LYS A 144 26.07 6.05 -23.21
CA LYS A 144 25.23 5.31 -22.27
C LYS A 144 24.64 6.26 -21.24
N LEU A 145 23.43 5.96 -20.81
CA LEU A 145 22.82 6.56 -19.62
C LEU A 145 22.90 5.55 -18.49
N ASN A 146 23.38 5.98 -17.34
CA ASN A 146 23.38 5.20 -16.11
C ASN A 146 22.19 5.66 -15.26
N VAL A 147 21.16 4.82 -15.20
CA VAL A 147 19.93 5.11 -14.48
C VAL A 147 19.89 4.26 -13.22
N LEU A 148 19.84 4.92 -12.06
CA LEU A 148 19.57 4.24 -10.79
C LEU A 148 18.06 4.00 -10.68
N HIS A 149 17.64 2.81 -10.27
CA HIS A 149 16.24 2.52 -9.95
C HIS A 149 16.13 2.17 -8.47
N LEU A 150 15.41 3.00 -7.71
CA LEU A 150 15.06 2.79 -6.31
C LEU A 150 13.56 2.48 -6.20
N SER A 151 13.21 1.46 -5.43
CA SER A 151 11.83 1.03 -5.18
C SER A 151 11.76 0.35 -3.82
N ASP A 152 10.59 0.37 -3.17
CA ASP A 152 10.26 -0.47 -2.01
C ASP A 152 11.30 -0.34 -0.87
N ILE A 153 11.65 0.91 -0.54
CA ILE A 153 12.67 1.17 0.50
C ILE A 153 12.13 0.76 1.88
N HIS A 154 10.82 0.92 2.11
CA HIS A 154 10.10 0.57 3.34
C HIS A 154 10.92 0.84 4.62
N VAL A 155 11.06 2.12 4.96
CA VAL A 155 11.83 2.52 6.14
C VAL A 155 10.97 2.41 7.38
N ASP A 156 11.36 1.51 8.27
CA ASP A 156 10.78 1.38 9.59
C ASP A 156 11.52 2.24 10.62
N PHE A 157 10.93 3.37 10.97
CA PHE A 157 11.41 4.25 12.03
C PHE A 157 11.24 3.68 13.45
N GLY A 158 10.40 2.66 13.61
CA GLY A 158 10.20 1.87 14.83
C GLY A 158 11.09 0.62 14.92
N TYR A 159 11.91 0.31 13.91
CA TYR A 159 12.80 -0.85 13.93
C TYR A 159 13.75 -0.80 15.14
N LYS A 160 13.84 -1.91 15.86
CA LYS A 160 14.61 -2.04 17.09
C LYS A 160 15.49 -3.30 17.08
N PRO A 161 16.83 -3.17 17.01
CA PRO A 161 17.73 -4.31 17.14
C PRO A 161 17.52 -5.07 18.45
N GLY A 162 17.68 -6.39 18.40
CA GLY A 162 17.49 -7.28 19.55
C GLY A 162 16.03 -7.64 19.87
N SER A 163 15.08 -7.10 19.11
CA SER A 163 13.65 -7.39 19.25
C SER A 163 13.26 -8.75 18.67
N ILE A 164 11.98 -9.13 18.85
CA ILE A 164 11.43 -10.37 18.30
C ILE A 164 11.31 -10.25 16.79
N VAL A 165 11.80 -11.27 16.09
CA VAL A 165 11.75 -11.36 14.63
C VAL A 165 10.56 -12.17 14.13
N ASP A 166 10.26 -13.27 14.81
CA ASP A 166 9.14 -14.17 14.48
C ASP A 166 7.97 -13.90 15.44
N CYS A 167 7.31 -12.76 15.26
CA CYS A 167 6.12 -12.38 16.00
C CYS A 167 4.84 -12.81 15.25
N SER A 168 3.68 -12.73 15.90
CA SER A 168 2.39 -13.02 15.25
C SER A 168 1.80 -11.83 14.48
N ALA A 169 2.52 -10.71 14.42
CA ALA A 169 2.11 -9.52 13.69
C ALA A 169 2.62 -9.57 12.24
N PRO A 170 1.99 -8.84 11.30
CA PRO A 170 2.47 -8.74 9.91
C PRO A 170 3.83 -8.05 9.76
N LEU A 171 4.18 -7.16 10.70
CA LEU A 171 5.49 -6.52 10.79
C LEU A 171 6.06 -6.70 12.21
N CYS A 172 7.25 -7.29 12.29
CA CYS A 172 8.02 -7.58 13.49
C CYS A 172 9.26 -6.67 13.58
N CYS A 173 10.24 -7.04 14.40
CA CYS A 173 11.47 -6.28 14.62
C CYS A 173 11.32 -4.90 15.30
N ARG A 174 10.17 -4.60 15.92
CA ARG A 174 9.89 -3.30 16.55
C ARG A 174 9.87 -3.34 18.07
N GLY A 175 9.78 -4.53 18.68
CA GLY A 175 9.64 -4.67 20.13
C GLY A 175 9.66 -6.11 20.65
N GLY A 176 9.38 -6.24 21.95
CA GLY A 176 9.44 -7.52 22.65
C GLY A 176 10.86 -8.02 22.92
N GLN A 177 10.96 -9.08 23.71
CA GLN A 177 12.22 -9.77 24.00
C GLN A 177 12.11 -11.21 23.51
N PRO A 178 13.02 -11.66 22.61
CA PRO A 178 12.99 -13.03 22.13
C PRO A 178 13.26 -14.01 23.28
N ALA A 179 12.61 -15.17 23.23
CA ALA A 179 12.84 -16.24 24.18
C ALA A 179 14.31 -16.70 24.14
N SER A 180 14.82 -17.24 25.25
CA SER A 180 16.19 -17.72 25.33
C SER A 180 16.49 -18.76 24.24
N GLY A 181 17.47 -18.48 23.39
CA GLY A 181 17.85 -19.33 22.26
C GLY A 181 17.17 -19.00 20.93
N ASN A 182 16.18 -18.10 20.92
CA ASN A 182 15.58 -17.60 19.68
C ASN A 182 16.45 -16.49 19.07
N ARG A 183 16.38 -16.38 17.74
CA ARG A 183 17.00 -15.28 17.00
C ARG A 183 16.35 -13.94 17.37
N SER A 184 17.14 -12.88 17.28
CA SER A 184 16.73 -11.51 17.57
C SER A 184 17.07 -10.61 16.39
N ALA A 185 16.31 -9.52 16.22
CA ALA A 185 16.48 -8.61 15.09
C ALA A 185 17.92 -8.10 14.99
N GLY A 186 18.54 -8.28 13.83
CA GLY A 186 19.89 -7.79 13.56
C GLY A 186 20.00 -6.26 13.62
N PHE A 187 21.23 -5.75 13.71
CA PHE A 187 21.42 -4.29 13.66
C PHE A 187 21.07 -3.72 12.28
N TRP A 188 21.48 -4.36 11.20
CA TRP A 188 21.29 -3.86 9.83
C TRP A 188 19.95 -4.26 9.19
N GLY A 189 19.07 -4.95 9.90
CA GLY A 189 17.91 -5.62 9.33
C GLY A 189 17.91 -7.10 9.69
N ASP A 190 16.84 -7.79 9.30
CA ASP A 190 16.67 -9.22 9.55
C ASP A 190 15.93 -9.90 8.39
N TYR A 191 16.06 -11.21 8.25
CA TYR A 191 15.37 -12.03 7.25
C TYR A 191 13.96 -12.48 7.68
N GLY A 192 13.43 -11.95 8.79
CA GLY A 192 12.03 -12.16 9.17
C GLY A 192 11.06 -11.20 8.48
N HIS A 193 9.83 -11.15 8.99
CA HIS A 193 8.81 -10.20 8.57
C HIS A 193 9.13 -8.81 9.11
N CYS A 194 10.17 -8.17 8.58
CA CYS A 194 10.71 -6.92 9.06
C CYS A 194 11.09 -6.00 7.91
N ASP A 195 10.85 -4.71 8.10
CA ASP A 195 11.25 -3.64 7.19
C ASP A 195 12.63 -3.09 7.55
N LEU A 196 13.16 -2.17 6.73
CA LEU A 196 14.52 -1.68 6.90
C LEU A 196 14.63 -0.64 8.01
N PRO A 197 15.60 -0.76 8.94
CA PRO A 197 15.91 0.36 9.81
C PRO A 197 16.48 1.52 9.01
N GLN A 198 16.14 2.74 9.43
CA GLN A 198 16.57 3.99 8.79
C GLN A 198 18.08 4.08 8.51
N TRP A 199 18.94 3.55 9.38
CA TRP A 199 20.38 3.60 9.17
C TRP A 199 20.86 2.65 8.07
N THR A 200 20.19 1.51 7.84
CA THR A 200 20.49 0.63 6.71
C THR A 200 20.09 1.30 5.40
N ALA A 201 18.86 1.80 5.30
CA ALA A 201 18.38 2.52 4.12
C ALA A 201 19.31 3.69 3.78
N LYS A 202 19.67 4.51 4.77
CA LYS A 202 20.60 5.64 4.59
C LYS A 202 22.02 5.21 4.23
N ALA A 203 22.52 4.09 4.77
CA ALA A 203 23.84 3.57 4.42
C ALA A 203 23.91 3.06 2.97
N ILE A 204 22.85 2.38 2.49
CA ILE A 204 22.73 1.95 1.09
C ILE A 204 22.74 3.16 0.17
N LEU A 205 21.87 4.15 0.44
CA LEU A 205 21.78 5.36 -0.39
C LEU A 205 23.12 6.12 -0.42
N LYS A 206 23.80 6.24 0.73
CA LYS A 206 25.11 6.89 0.80
C LYS A 206 26.17 6.13 -0.01
N HIS A 207 26.22 4.81 0.12
CA HIS A 207 27.17 3.99 -0.62
C HIS A 207 27.01 4.17 -2.14
N ILE A 208 25.77 4.14 -2.63
CA ILE A 208 25.45 4.35 -4.05
C ILE A 208 25.91 5.75 -4.50
N ALA A 209 25.59 6.79 -3.73
CA ALA A 209 25.98 8.16 -4.04
C ALA A 209 27.51 8.36 -4.14
N ASP A 210 28.28 7.62 -3.34
CA ASP A 210 29.74 7.75 -3.28
C ASP A 210 30.47 7.06 -4.45
N ILE A 211 29.88 6.02 -5.06
CA ILE A 211 30.59 5.14 -6.00
C ILE A 211 30.05 5.18 -7.44
N GLU A 212 28.76 5.47 -7.62
CA GLU A 212 28.11 5.31 -8.93
C GLU A 212 27.99 6.64 -9.68
N LYS A 213 28.40 6.63 -10.95
CA LYS A 213 28.10 7.74 -11.87
C LYS A 213 26.68 7.59 -12.38
N ILE A 214 25.75 8.31 -11.75
CA ILE A 214 24.31 8.29 -12.06
C ILE A 214 23.92 9.52 -12.88
N ASP A 215 23.17 9.36 -13.96
CA ASP A 215 22.63 10.49 -14.73
C ASP A 215 21.32 11.02 -14.12
N PHE A 216 20.40 10.11 -13.80
CA PHE A 216 19.15 10.39 -13.08
C PHE A 216 18.63 9.13 -12.38
N VAL A 217 17.58 9.30 -11.57
CA VAL A 217 17.02 8.23 -10.73
C VAL A 217 15.56 7.98 -11.09
N TYR A 218 15.18 6.71 -11.27
CA TYR A 218 13.80 6.26 -11.16
C TYR A 218 13.51 5.91 -9.72
N TYR A 219 12.43 6.45 -9.18
CA TYR A 219 12.09 6.35 -7.77
C TYR A 219 10.63 5.95 -7.60
N THR A 220 10.36 4.66 -7.44
CA THR A 220 9.03 4.08 -7.66
C THR A 220 8.19 3.86 -6.39
N GLY A 221 8.42 4.65 -5.34
CA GLY A 221 7.55 4.69 -4.17
C GLY A 221 7.78 3.56 -3.17
N ASP A 222 6.75 3.30 -2.35
CA ASP A 222 6.74 2.37 -1.22
C ASP A 222 7.82 2.68 -0.18
N LEU A 223 7.67 3.86 0.42
CA LEU A 223 8.58 4.39 1.44
C LEU A 223 8.17 4.05 2.87
N PRO A 224 6.89 4.16 3.25
CA PRO A 224 6.44 3.82 4.61
C PRO A 224 6.48 2.31 4.84
N PRO A 225 6.60 1.85 6.10
CA PRO A 225 6.67 0.42 6.42
C PRO A 225 5.30 -0.28 6.36
N HIS A 226 5.29 -1.58 6.63
CA HIS A 226 4.11 -2.47 6.60
C HIS A 226 3.32 -2.49 7.91
N ASP A 227 3.47 -1.50 8.80
CA ASP A 227 2.66 -1.34 10.02
C ASP A 227 1.30 -0.66 9.77
N VAL A 228 0.65 -1.01 8.66
CA VAL A 228 -0.54 -0.35 8.12
C VAL A 228 -1.76 -0.32 9.04
N TRP A 229 -1.74 -1.08 10.14
CA TRP A 229 -2.77 -1.04 11.18
C TRP A 229 -2.58 0.11 12.18
N ASN A 230 -1.46 0.82 12.11
CA ASN A 230 -1.07 1.88 13.03
C ASN A 230 -0.27 2.96 12.29
N GLN A 231 -0.90 3.61 11.32
CA GLN A 231 -0.31 4.70 10.52
C GLN A 231 -1.26 5.89 10.48
N SER A 232 -0.75 7.09 10.77
CA SER A 232 -1.47 8.34 10.52
C SER A 232 -0.97 9.03 9.25
N ARG A 233 -1.71 10.03 8.76
CA ARG A 233 -1.24 10.88 7.65
C ARG A 233 0.07 11.58 8.00
N GLU A 234 0.21 12.02 9.24
CA GLU A 234 1.42 12.65 9.75
C GLU A 234 2.62 11.70 9.69
N ASP A 235 2.43 10.41 10.00
CA ASP A 235 3.48 9.39 9.87
C ASP A 235 3.91 9.21 8.39
N GLN A 236 2.96 9.16 7.46
CA GLN A 236 3.27 9.07 6.02
C GLN A 236 4.03 10.31 5.53
N ILE A 237 3.57 11.51 5.92
CA ILE A 237 4.21 12.78 5.58
C ILE A 237 5.63 12.83 6.16
N TYR A 238 5.82 12.37 7.40
CA TYR A 238 7.12 12.29 8.04
C TYR A 238 8.06 11.35 7.27
N SER A 239 7.59 10.15 6.90
CA SER A 239 8.36 9.19 6.12
C SER A 239 8.79 9.78 4.77
N ILE A 240 7.83 10.27 3.97
CA ILE A 240 8.08 10.86 2.64
C ILE A 240 9.08 12.02 2.74
N ASN A 241 8.86 12.97 3.65
CA ASN A 241 9.74 14.14 3.77
C ASN A 241 11.14 13.76 4.25
N THR A 242 11.24 12.83 5.20
CA THR A 242 12.53 12.41 5.77
C THR A 242 13.39 11.70 4.72
N ILE A 243 12.81 10.74 4.00
CA ILE A 243 13.53 9.97 2.99
C ILE A 243 13.88 10.87 1.79
N ASN A 244 12.94 11.70 1.31
CA ASN A 244 13.21 12.62 0.22
C ASN A 244 14.27 13.67 0.60
N GLN A 245 14.34 14.08 1.88
CA GLN A 245 15.42 14.95 2.35
C GLN A 245 16.78 14.22 2.28
N TRP A 246 16.86 12.95 2.66
CA TRP A 246 18.12 12.19 2.49
C TRP A 246 18.53 12.10 1.02
N LEU A 247 17.58 11.90 0.11
CA LEU A 247 17.84 11.87 -1.34
C LEU A 247 18.40 13.21 -1.85
N VAL A 248 17.80 14.33 -1.43
CA VAL A 248 18.30 15.68 -1.76
C VAL A 248 19.73 15.88 -1.25
N ASP A 249 20.02 15.46 -0.01
CA ASP A 249 21.32 15.66 0.63
C ASP A 249 22.42 14.76 0.02
N LEU A 250 22.08 13.50 -0.29
CA LEU A 250 23.04 12.50 -0.76
C LEU A 250 23.28 12.57 -2.27
N PHE A 251 22.29 13.00 -3.06
CA PHE A 251 22.37 13.05 -4.53
C PHE A 251 22.20 14.48 -5.05
N PRO A 252 23.11 15.42 -4.70
CA PRO A 252 22.98 16.80 -5.13
C PRO A 252 23.00 16.90 -6.67
N ASN A 253 22.12 17.73 -7.21
CA ASN A 253 21.97 17.97 -8.66
C ASN A 253 21.51 16.74 -9.47
N LYS A 254 20.89 15.73 -8.84
CA LYS A 254 20.19 14.65 -9.54
C LYS A 254 18.71 14.92 -9.62
N ILE A 255 18.12 14.51 -10.74
CA ILE A 255 16.67 14.53 -10.94
C ILE A 255 16.14 13.14 -10.57
N PHE A 256 15.13 13.11 -9.72
CA PHE A 256 14.38 11.90 -9.41
C PHE A 256 13.05 11.94 -10.17
N TYR A 257 12.87 10.95 -11.05
CA TYR A 257 11.60 10.69 -11.69
C TYR A 257 10.80 9.75 -10.80
N SER A 258 10.03 10.36 -9.91
CA SER A 258 9.25 9.68 -8.89
C SER A 258 7.95 9.08 -9.43
N THR A 259 7.47 8.04 -8.75
CA THR A 259 6.12 7.48 -8.84
C THR A 259 5.61 7.26 -7.42
N VAL A 260 4.29 7.33 -7.24
CA VAL A 260 3.65 6.99 -5.97
C VAL A 260 3.44 5.47 -5.91
N GLY A 261 3.78 4.85 -4.78
CA GLY A 261 3.49 3.44 -4.50
C GLY A 261 2.16 3.30 -3.75
N ASN A 262 1.83 2.09 -3.33
CA ASN A 262 0.56 1.82 -2.67
C ASN A 262 0.60 2.07 -1.15
N HIS A 263 1.80 2.12 -0.55
CA HIS A 263 2.02 2.40 0.87
C HIS A 263 2.08 3.89 1.23
N GLU A 264 2.13 4.84 0.29
CA GLU A 264 2.19 6.28 0.62
C GLU A 264 0.90 6.83 1.24
N ALA A 265 -0.26 6.26 0.91
CA ALA A 265 -1.54 6.68 1.46
C ALA A 265 -1.77 6.12 2.87
N ALA A 266 -2.53 6.84 3.67
CA ALA A 266 -3.10 6.38 4.93
C ALA A 266 -4.62 6.62 4.93
N PRO A 267 -5.45 5.57 4.97
CA PRO A 267 -5.07 4.15 5.02
C PRO A 267 -4.32 3.65 3.75
N CYS A 268 -3.44 2.66 3.91
CA CYS A 268 -2.68 2.04 2.81
C CYS A 268 -3.61 1.54 1.68
N ASN A 269 -3.17 1.69 0.43
CA ASN A 269 -3.92 1.43 -0.82
C ASN A 269 -5.11 2.36 -1.11
N LEU A 270 -5.37 3.38 -0.27
CA LEU A 270 -6.53 4.25 -0.47
C LEU A 270 -6.24 5.43 -1.39
N TYR A 271 -6.59 5.27 -2.67
CA TYR A 271 -6.50 6.32 -3.69
C TYR A 271 -7.90 6.67 -4.24
N PRO A 272 -8.68 7.50 -3.53
CA PRO A 272 -10.03 7.87 -3.96
C PRO A 272 -9.97 8.66 -5.27
N THR A 273 -10.91 8.38 -6.16
CA THR A 273 -11.03 9.14 -7.41
C THR A 273 -11.61 10.54 -7.13
N PRO A 274 -11.38 11.53 -8.02
CA PRO A 274 -11.86 12.90 -7.79
C PRO A 274 -13.38 13.06 -7.60
N SER A 275 -14.18 12.04 -7.91
CA SER A 275 -15.63 12.03 -7.66
C SER A 275 -15.99 11.79 -6.18
N ILE A 276 -15.06 11.25 -5.40
CA ILE A 276 -15.21 10.96 -3.96
C ILE A 276 -14.76 12.20 -3.16
N ARG A 277 -15.69 12.81 -2.42
CA ARG A 277 -15.45 14.07 -1.67
C ARG A 277 -15.26 13.90 -0.16
N SER A 278 -15.67 12.76 0.40
CA SER A 278 -15.69 12.53 1.85
C SER A 278 -14.32 12.19 2.42
N ASP A 279 -13.42 11.65 1.59
CA ASP A 279 -12.02 11.49 1.92
C ASP A 279 -11.15 12.11 0.83
N ASN A 280 -10.41 13.16 1.19
CA ASN A 280 -9.64 13.96 0.25
C ASN A 280 -8.17 13.55 0.29
N ILE A 281 -7.70 12.88 -0.76
CA ILE A 281 -6.29 12.49 -0.95
C ILE A 281 -5.34 13.66 -1.28
N SER A 282 -5.87 14.89 -1.41
CA SER A 282 -5.07 16.08 -1.74
C SER A 282 -3.90 16.31 -0.78
N TRP A 283 -4.04 15.94 0.51
CA TRP A 283 -2.95 16.06 1.49
C TRP A 283 -1.68 15.32 1.01
N LEU A 284 -1.85 14.13 0.42
CA LEU A 284 -0.75 13.34 -0.08
C LEU A 284 -0.22 13.95 -1.38
N TYR A 285 -1.10 14.29 -2.31
CA TYR A 285 -0.70 14.83 -3.61
C TYR A 285 0.02 16.18 -3.50
N GLU A 286 -0.33 17.01 -2.52
CA GLU A 286 0.40 18.25 -2.20
C GLU A 286 1.82 17.96 -1.71
N VAL A 287 1.98 17.00 -0.80
CA VAL A 287 3.29 16.59 -0.27
C VAL A 287 4.15 15.93 -1.36
N LEU A 288 3.56 15.10 -2.22
CA LEU A 288 4.25 14.50 -3.37
C LEU A 288 4.67 15.59 -4.37
N ALA A 289 3.77 16.51 -4.72
CA ALA A 289 4.07 17.62 -5.61
C ALA A 289 5.26 18.44 -5.10
N ASP A 290 5.21 18.89 -3.85
CA ASP A 290 6.26 19.76 -3.30
C ASP A 290 7.59 19.00 -3.15
N SER A 291 7.55 17.74 -2.71
CA SER A 291 8.76 16.94 -2.52
C SER A 291 9.40 16.51 -3.84
N TRP A 292 8.61 16.14 -4.87
CA TRP A 292 9.16 15.74 -6.18
C TRP A 292 9.72 16.92 -6.97
N ILE A 293 9.12 18.11 -6.87
CA ILE A 293 9.70 19.35 -7.42
C ILE A 293 11.04 19.65 -6.73
N LYS A 294 11.12 19.48 -5.42
CA LYS A 294 12.39 19.63 -4.67
C LYS A 294 13.45 18.60 -5.09
N LEU A 295 13.04 17.40 -5.50
CA LEU A 295 13.90 16.37 -6.08
C LEU A 295 14.25 16.61 -7.57
N GLY A 296 13.90 17.78 -8.11
CA GLY A 296 14.36 18.23 -9.44
C GLY A 296 13.36 18.02 -10.57
N LEU A 297 12.12 17.60 -10.30
CA LEU A 297 11.10 17.59 -11.33
C LEU A 297 10.78 19.02 -11.82
N PRO A 298 10.53 19.20 -13.14
CA PRO A 298 10.08 20.48 -13.67
C PRO A 298 8.75 20.96 -13.09
N ASN A 299 8.62 22.26 -12.83
CA ASN A 299 7.41 22.86 -12.22
C ASN A 299 6.12 22.63 -13.01
N ASP A 300 6.18 22.44 -14.33
CA ASP A 300 5.02 22.16 -15.17
C ASP A 300 4.40 20.76 -14.92
N THR A 301 5.12 19.86 -14.22
CA THR A 301 4.58 18.57 -13.76
C THR A 301 3.63 18.71 -12.58
N ARG A 302 3.69 19.81 -11.82
CA ARG A 302 2.97 20.00 -10.56
C ARG A 302 1.46 19.82 -10.70
N ASP A 303 0.89 20.38 -11.77
CA ASP A 303 -0.55 20.36 -12.01
C ASP A 303 -1.11 18.95 -12.21
N SER A 304 -0.38 18.05 -12.88
CA SER A 304 -0.83 16.66 -13.04
C SER A 304 -0.60 15.84 -11.77
N ILE A 305 0.47 16.13 -11.01
CA ILE A 305 0.73 15.50 -9.72
C ILE A 305 -0.40 15.83 -8.74
N LEU A 306 -0.81 17.09 -8.64
CA LEU A 306 -1.94 17.49 -7.79
C LEU A 306 -3.28 16.86 -8.20
N ARG A 307 -3.46 16.53 -9.49
CA ARG A 307 -4.71 15.92 -9.97
C ARG A 307 -4.81 14.42 -9.70
N GLY A 308 -3.68 13.71 -9.63
CA GLY A 308 -3.72 12.25 -9.53
C GLY A 308 -2.37 11.57 -9.38
N ALA A 309 -1.36 12.27 -8.85
CA ALA A 309 0.00 11.76 -8.64
C ALA A 309 0.67 11.14 -9.89
N PHE A 310 0.30 11.60 -11.09
CA PHE A 310 0.91 11.20 -12.36
C PHE A 310 1.50 12.40 -13.08
N TYR A 311 2.46 12.18 -13.97
CA TYR A 311 3.00 13.23 -14.84
C TYR A 311 3.73 12.68 -16.06
N THR A 312 4.08 13.57 -16.97
CA THR A 312 5.01 13.29 -18.07
C THR A 312 5.99 14.44 -18.21
N THR A 313 7.22 14.13 -18.58
CA THR A 313 8.27 15.13 -18.83
C THR A 313 9.26 14.65 -19.88
N ILE A 314 10.06 15.57 -20.42
CA ILE A 314 11.11 15.25 -21.40
C ILE A 314 12.43 15.17 -20.64
N ILE A 315 13.06 13.99 -20.63
CA ILE A 315 14.39 13.80 -20.04
C ILE A 315 15.44 14.48 -20.92
N ARG A 316 15.35 14.22 -22.23
CA ARG A 316 16.16 14.85 -23.28
C ARG A 316 15.43 14.76 -24.62
N SER A 317 15.92 15.47 -25.64
CA SER A 317 15.36 15.39 -26.99
C SER A 317 15.19 13.92 -27.44
N GLY A 318 13.99 13.56 -27.87
CA GLY A 318 13.64 12.20 -28.28
C GLY A 318 13.38 11.20 -27.15
N PHE A 319 13.44 11.61 -25.87
CA PHE A 319 13.17 10.74 -24.72
C PHE A 319 12.18 11.39 -23.74
N ARG A 320 10.94 10.89 -23.74
CA ARG A 320 9.87 11.30 -22.84
C ARG A 320 9.63 10.22 -21.77
N LEU A 321 9.50 10.67 -20.53
CA LEU A 321 9.10 9.86 -19.38
C LEU A 321 7.62 10.06 -19.09
N ILE A 322 6.96 8.98 -18.66
CA ILE A 322 5.59 8.97 -18.16
C ILE A 322 5.62 8.22 -16.83
N SER A 323 5.19 8.88 -15.75
CA SER A 323 5.00 8.29 -14.44
C SER A 323 3.50 8.11 -14.20
N LEU A 324 3.10 6.90 -13.81
CA LEU A 324 1.71 6.48 -13.66
C LEU A 324 1.48 6.01 -12.23
N ILE A 325 0.32 6.33 -11.67
CA ILE A 325 -0.22 5.63 -10.51
C ILE A 325 -0.85 4.30 -10.99
N THR A 326 -0.49 3.19 -10.35
CA THR A 326 -0.91 1.83 -10.72
C THR A 326 -1.80 1.21 -9.66
#